data_AF-A0A8S1ZZ57-F1
#
_entry.id   AF-A0A8S1ZZ57-F1
#
_cell.length_a   1.000
_cell.length_b   1.000
_cell.length_c   1.000
_cell.angle_alpha   90.00
_cell.angle_beta   90.00
_cell.angle_gamma   90.00
#
_symmetry.space_group_name_H-M   'P 1'
#
loop_
_entity.id
_entity.type
_entity.pdbx_description
1 polymer ?
#
loop_
_entity_poly.entity_id
_entity_poly.type
_entity_poly.pdbx_seq_one_letter_code
_entity_poly.pdbx_strand_id
1 'polypeptide(L)'
;MAITNKLLITLLLLISIAFVHCLAFHVEIEKFDIPEQEEQEGSRRRPGGGGSGEGWEEESTNHPYHFKKRSFRDWFQSKEGFVKLLPKFTKRAPALFRGIENYRFSLVEMEPTTFFVPHHWDADSVVIVLQGKGVIEFVTDKTKEAFHINKGDVVRVPSGVTHFLTNTNQTVPLRLAKFIVPVNNPGQFKDYFPSPSQFQQSYFSGLSKEVLSTSFNVPEDLVERLVKRSKEMGQGIIRRISPDQIKELAEHATSPSNKHKAKKEKDDDTDLRKMWTPFNLFAIDPIYSNDFGHFHEAHPKSFDQLQDLHIAAVWASMRQGSLFLPHFNSKTTFVTFVENGCARFEMATPYKSQEEQQQWPGQGQGQEEEDLSEDVHKVVSRVCKGEVFIVPAGHPFTILSQDQDFVAVGFGIYATNNKRTFLAGEENMLSNLNPAAARVTFGVGSKLAEKLFTSQNYSYFAPTSRSQQIPEKHKPSFQSILDFAGF
;
A
#
# COMPACT_ATOMS: atom_id res chain seq x y z
N MET A 1 59.77 -23.41 -0.17
CA MET A 1 59.72 -21.93 -0.11
C MET A 1 58.86 -21.28 -1.20
N ALA A 2 58.65 -21.86 -2.39
CA ALA A 2 57.85 -21.23 -3.45
C ALA A 2 56.32 -21.31 -3.27
N ILE A 3 55.80 -22.32 -2.57
CA ILE A 3 54.35 -22.55 -2.39
C ILE A 3 53.75 -21.62 -1.32
N THR A 4 54.52 -21.33 -0.26
CA THR A 4 54.13 -20.41 0.81
C THR A 4 53.97 -18.97 0.34
N ASN A 5 54.77 -18.52 -0.64
CA ASN A 5 54.65 -17.17 -1.18
C ASN A 5 53.41 -17.00 -2.08
N LYS A 6 52.98 -18.05 -2.80
CA LYS A 6 51.77 -17.98 -3.63
C LYS A 6 50.49 -17.86 -2.79
N LEU A 7 50.41 -18.60 -1.68
CA LEU A 7 49.29 -18.53 -0.75
C LEU A 7 49.19 -17.17 -0.04
N LEU A 8 50.33 -16.59 0.35
CA LEU A 8 50.37 -15.29 1.00
C LEU A 8 49.90 -14.16 0.06
N ILE A 9 50.30 -14.23 -1.22
CA ILE A 9 49.89 -13.26 -2.24
C ILE A 9 48.38 -13.39 -2.55
N THR A 10 47.83 -14.61 -2.61
CA THR A 10 46.39 -14.80 -2.82
C THR A 10 45.56 -14.32 -1.64
N LEU A 11 46.04 -14.52 -0.40
CA LEU A 11 45.38 -14.01 0.80
C LEU A 11 45.37 -12.48 0.84
N LEU A 12 46.49 -11.83 0.49
CA LEU A 12 46.59 -10.37 0.42
C LEU A 12 45.69 -9.77 -0.67
N LEU A 13 45.55 -10.45 -1.82
CA LEU A 13 44.62 -10.04 -2.88
C LEU A 13 43.16 -10.16 -2.45
N LEU A 14 42.79 -11.23 -1.73
CA LEU A 14 41.44 -11.40 -1.20
C LEU A 14 41.10 -10.36 -0.13
N ILE A 15 42.05 -10.03 0.75
CA ILE A 15 41.88 -8.97 1.76
C ILE A 15 41.74 -7.60 1.08
N SER A 16 42.53 -7.33 0.04
CA SER A 16 42.44 -6.10 -0.76
C SER A 16 41.07 -5.95 -1.44
N ILE A 17 40.56 -7.02 -2.07
CA ILE A 17 39.23 -7.01 -2.72
C ILE A 17 38.12 -6.82 -1.67
N ALA A 18 38.23 -7.46 -0.51
CA ALA A 18 37.30 -7.25 0.59
C ALA A 18 37.34 -5.80 1.13
N PHE A 19 38.52 -5.19 1.22
CA PHE A 19 38.67 -3.80 1.66
C PHE A 19 38.11 -2.79 0.64
N VAL A 20 38.29 -3.06 -0.66
CA VAL A 20 37.71 -2.24 -1.74
C VAL A 20 36.18 -2.38 -1.79
N HIS A 21 35.63 -3.58 -1.53
CA HIS A 21 34.17 -3.74 -1.37
C HIS A 21 33.63 -3.10 -0.10
N CYS A 22 34.38 -3.08 1.01
CA CYS A 22 33.98 -2.35 2.22
C CYS A 22 34.05 -0.82 2.05
N LEU A 23 34.95 -0.29 1.22
CA LEU A 23 35.04 1.14 0.93
C LEU A 23 34.00 1.63 -0.10
N ALA A 24 33.51 0.74 -0.98
CA ALA A 24 32.44 1.05 -1.93
C ALA A 24 31.03 1.11 -1.31
N PHE A 25 30.86 0.61 -0.08
CA PHE A 25 29.65 0.79 0.73
C PHE A 25 29.89 1.83 1.83
N HIS A 26 30.13 3.08 1.42
CA HIS A 26 29.89 4.22 2.29
C HIS A 26 28.37 4.40 2.41
N VAL A 27 27.77 3.76 3.40
CA VAL A 27 26.45 4.13 3.89
C VAL A 27 26.63 5.44 4.64
N GLU A 28 26.20 6.54 4.04
CA GLU A 28 25.98 7.80 4.76
C GLU A 28 24.90 7.53 5.81
N ILE A 29 25.35 7.30 7.05
CA ILE A 29 24.50 7.39 8.23
C ILE A 29 24.29 8.88 8.46
N GLU A 30 23.22 9.44 7.90
CA GLU A 30 22.71 10.74 8.35
C GLU A 30 22.38 10.62 9.83
N LYS A 31 23.21 11.26 10.67
CA LYS A 31 22.86 11.51 12.06
C LYS A 31 21.66 12.45 12.06
N PHE A 32 20.57 11.96 12.65
CA PHE A 32 19.35 12.70 12.86
C PHE A 32 19.58 13.71 14.00
N ASP A 33 19.91 14.94 13.65
CA ASP A 33 19.94 16.06 14.60
C ASP A 33 18.52 16.57 14.84
N ILE A 34 18.14 16.68 16.12
CA ILE A 34 16.86 17.21 16.57
C ILE A 34 16.94 18.74 16.49
N PRO A 35 16.08 19.44 15.72
CA PRO A 35 16.06 20.90 15.77
C PRO A 35 15.37 21.36 17.06
N GLU A 36 16.11 22.14 17.85
CA GLU A 36 15.57 22.97 18.92
C GLU A 36 14.56 23.99 18.35
N GLN A 37 13.60 24.36 19.18
CA GLN A 37 12.58 25.36 18.90
C GLN A 37 13.23 26.70 18.53
N GLU A 38 12.89 27.25 17.37
CA GLU A 38 13.12 28.67 17.09
C GLU A 38 11.80 29.40 16.86
N GLU A 39 11.75 30.55 17.53
CA GLU A 39 10.63 31.44 17.74
C GLU A 39 10.18 32.15 16.46
N GLN A 40 8.92 32.58 16.49
CA GLN A 40 8.30 33.43 15.48
C GLN A 40 9.06 34.76 15.32
N GLU A 41 9.54 35.06 14.12
CA GLU A 41 9.80 36.45 13.72
C GLU A 41 9.30 36.76 12.30
N GLY A 42 8.30 37.66 12.24
CA GLY A 42 8.39 38.87 11.44
C GLY A 42 8.31 38.76 9.91
N SER A 43 7.09 38.74 9.39
CA SER A 43 6.78 39.08 8.00
C SER A 43 7.33 40.46 7.61
N ARG A 44 8.22 40.52 6.62
CA ARG A 44 8.50 41.75 5.85
C ARG A 44 8.35 41.48 4.36
N ARG A 45 7.23 41.95 3.80
CA ARG A 45 6.98 42.09 2.37
C ARG A 45 7.94 43.12 1.76
N ARG A 46 8.53 42.80 0.60
CA ARG A 46 8.98 43.80 -0.39
C ARG A 46 8.59 43.36 -1.81
N PRO A 47 8.22 44.30 -2.70
CA PRO A 47 7.56 43.99 -3.96
C PRO A 47 8.51 43.98 -5.17
N GLY A 48 8.17 43.14 -6.16
CA GLY A 48 8.32 43.41 -7.59
C GLY A 48 9.66 43.10 -8.26
N GLY A 49 9.63 42.20 -9.25
CA GLY A 49 10.68 42.04 -10.27
C GLY A 49 10.52 40.74 -11.05
N GLY A 50 9.86 40.79 -12.22
CA GLY A 50 9.60 39.64 -13.06
C GLY A 50 10.82 39.13 -13.83
N GLY A 51 10.78 37.85 -14.21
CA GLY A 51 11.72 37.25 -15.16
C GLY A 51 12.04 35.78 -14.91
N SER A 52 11.28 34.91 -15.58
CA SER A 52 11.62 33.55 -16.02
C SER A 52 12.20 32.55 -15.00
N GLY A 53 11.39 31.53 -14.68
CA GLY A 53 11.79 30.34 -13.94
C GLY A 53 11.14 30.28 -12.56
N GLU A 54 9.81 30.36 -12.52
CA GLU A 54 9.06 30.21 -11.27
C GLU A 54 9.28 28.80 -10.72
N GLY A 55 10.13 28.73 -9.70
CA GLY A 55 10.19 27.60 -8.78
C GLY A 55 8.80 27.36 -8.23
N TRP A 56 8.37 26.11 -8.30
CA TRP A 56 7.08 25.66 -7.82
C TRP A 56 6.89 26.11 -6.37
N GLU A 57 6.09 27.17 -6.17
CA GLU A 57 5.63 27.55 -4.85
C GLU A 57 4.85 26.35 -4.28
N GLU A 58 5.24 25.94 -3.07
CA GLU A 58 4.59 24.95 -2.24
C GLU A 58 3.16 25.39 -1.89
N GLU A 59 2.25 25.46 -2.87
CA GLU A 59 0.83 25.69 -2.62
C GLU A 59 0.26 24.49 -1.85
N SER A 60 0.26 24.65 -0.53
CA SER A 60 -0.41 23.86 0.51
C SER A 60 -0.03 22.36 0.58
N THR A 61 1.15 22.08 1.14
CA THR A 61 1.59 20.69 1.43
C THR A 61 0.83 20.00 2.58
N ASN A 62 -0.39 20.43 2.94
CA ASN A 62 -1.17 19.87 4.04
C ASN A 62 -2.64 19.54 3.67
N HIS A 63 -2.90 19.05 2.46
CA HIS A 63 -4.25 18.59 2.13
C HIS A 63 -4.70 17.38 3.01
N PRO A 64 -6.01 17.27 3.32
CA PRO A 64 -6.54 16.17 4.13
C PRO A 64 -6.37 14.81 3.47
N TYR A 65 -6.28 14.76 2.14
CA TYR A 65 -6.10 13.55 1.34
C TYR A 65 -4.68 13.01 1.28
N HIS A 66 -3.67 13.73 1.82
CA HIS A 66 -2.27 13.31 1.81
C HIS A 66 -1.74 13.11 3.24
N PHE A 67 -1.23 11.91 3.49
CA PHE A 67 -0.62 11.47 4.75
C PHE A 67 0.88 11.26 4.52
N LYS A 68 1.68 12.25 4.91
CA LYS A 68 3.15 12.18 4.89
C LYS A 68 3.67 11.08 5.82
N LYS A 69 4.94 10.69 5.66
CA LYS A 69 5.62 9.69 6.53
C LYS A 69 5.43 9.96 8.03
N ARG A 70 5.52 11.23 8.45
CA ARG A 70 5.33 11.67 9.85
C ARG A 70 3.91 11.46 10.40
N SER A 71 2.94 11.14 9.54
CA SER A 71 1.56 10.87 9.95
C SER A 71 1.42 9.50 10.60
N PHE A 72 2.33 8.57 10.32
CA PHE A 72 2.36 7.26 10.96
C PHE A 72 2.76 7.38 12.42
N ARG A 73 2.12 6.57 13.27
CA ARG A 73 2.52 6.36 14.65
C ARG A 73 3.15 4.98 14.79
N ASP A 74 4.25 4.90 15.52
CA ASP A 74 4.85 3.63 15.87
C ASP A 74 3.96 2.93 16.89
N TRP A 75 3.36 1.82 16.48
CA TRP A 75 2.66 0.93 17.39
C TRP A 75 3.64 -0.04 18.06
N PHE A 76 4.66 -0.46 17.30
CA PHE A 76 5.80 -1.22 17.78
C PHE A 76 7.06 -0.83 17.00
N GLN A 77 8.20 -0.75 17.68
CA GLN A 77 9.51 -0.51 17.06
C GLN A 77 10.58 -1.25 17.86
N SER A 78 11.42 -2.03 17.18
CA SER A 78 12.66 -2.58 17.73
C SER A 78 13.74 -2.61 16.64
N LYS A 79 14.89 -3.24 16.94
CA LYS A 79 15.95 -3.50 15.96
C LYS A 79 15.63 -4.68 15.02
N GLU A 80 14.58 -5.43 15.31
CA GLU A 80 14.10 -6.58 14.52
C GLU A 80 12.98 -6.20 13.55
N GLY A 81 12.45 -4.97 13.65
CA GLY A 81 11.40 -4.49 12.78
C GLY A 81 10.48 -3.48 13.45
N PHE A 82 9.40 -3.14 12.74
CA PHE A 82 8.40 -2.20 13.22
C PHE A 82 6.99 -2.51 12.74
N VAL A 83 6.03 -1.92 13.43
CA VAL A 83 4.63 -1.81 13.02
C VAL A 83 4.22 -0.36 13.16
N LYS A 84 3.93 0.27 12.02
CA LYS A 84 3.48 1.66 11.91
C LYS A 84 2.00 1.68 11.56
N LEU A 85 1.24 2.59 12.17
CA LEU A 85 -0.20 2.69 11.99
C LEU A 85 -0.59 4.14 11.70
N LEU A 86 -1.37 4.38 10.65
CA LEU A 86 -1.98 5.69 10.45
C LEU A 86 -3.05 5.95 11.52
N PRO A 87 -3.22 7.21 11.98
CA PRO A 87 -4.39 7.58 12.78
C PRO A 87 -5.68 7.24 12.01
N LYS A 88 -6.81 7.16 12.72
CA LYS A 88 -8.12 7.08 12.03
C LYS A 88 -8.21 8.21 11.01
N PHE A 89 -8.69 7.94 9.79
CA PHE A 89 -8.79 8.96 8.75
C PHE A 89 -9.65 10.15 9.20
N THR A 90 -10.71 9.90 9.96
CA THR A 90 -11.57 10.92 10.56
C THR A 90 -10.86 11.85 11.55
N LYS A 91 -9.69 11.49 12.11
CA LYS A 91 -8.89 12.44 12.92
C LYS A 91 -8.27 13.55 12.07
N ARG A 92 -8.06 13.30 10.77
CA ARG A 92 -7.50 14.27 9.81
C ARG A 92 -8.59 15.22 9.30
N ALA A 93 -9.71 14.65 8.86
CA ALA A 93 -10.88 15.40 8.39
C ALA A 93 -12.16 14.58 8.66
N PRO A 94 -12.89 14.86 9.76
CA PRO A 94 -14.07 14.08 10.14
C PRO A 94 -15.17 14.06 9.06
N ALA A 95 -15.48 15.22 8.48
CA ALA A 95 -16.52 15.37 7.48
C ALA A 95 -16.19 14.63 6.17
N LEU A 96 -14.95 14.73 5.69
CA LEU A 96 -14.53 14.13 4.43
C LEU A 96 -14.35 12.61 4.51
N PHE A 97 -13.96 12.09 5.69
CA PHE A 97 -13.57 10.68 5.85
C PHE A 97 -14.54 9.84 6.68
N ARG A 98 -15.74 10.34 6.97
CA ARG A 98 -16.78 9.56 7.67
C ARG A 98 -17.11 8.26 6.96
N GLY A 99 -17.20 8.28 5.63
CA GLY A 99 -17.47 7.09 4.81
C GLY A 99 -16.38 6.02 4.86
N ILE A 100 -15.20 6.33 5.44
CA ILE A 100 -14.10 5.37 5.62
C ILE A 100 -13.66 5.29 7.08
N GLU A 101 -14.52 5.65 8.04
CA GLU A 101 -14.17 5.74 9.46
C GLU A 101 -13.70 4.42 10.06
N ASN A 102 -14.23 3.29 9.55
CA ASN A 102 -13.91 1.98 10.09
C ASN A 102 -12.53 1.51 9.62
N TYR A 103 -12.04 1.96 8.48
CA TYR A 103 -10.84 1.41 7.88
C TYR A 103 -9.56 1.98 8.48
N ARG A 104 -8.54 1.13 8.61
CA ARG A 104 -7.20 1.50 9.10
C ARG A 104 -6.13 1.00 8.16
N PHE A 105 -4.99 1.71 8.12
CA PHE A 105 -3.85 1.35 7.29
C PHE A 105 -2.59 1.22 8.16
N SER A 106 -1.86 0.12 7.98
CA SER A 106 -0.62 -0.17 8.71
C SER A 106 0.49 -0.64 7.78
N LEU A 107 1.73 -0.31 8.15
CA LEU A 107 2.94 -0.87 7.56
C LEU A 107 3.64 -1.75 8.57
N VAL A 108 4.10 -2.91 8.13
CA VAL A 108 4.95 -3.81 8.91
C VAL A 108 6.24 -4.03 8.17
N GLU A 109 7.35 -3.96 8.89
CA GLU A 109 8.67 -4.34 8.40
C GLU A 109 9.31 -5.29 9.40
N MET A 110 9.84 -6.38 8.88
CA MET A 110 10.50 -7.42 9.65
C MET A 110 11.90 -7.62 9.07
N GLU A 111 12.92 -7.43 9.90
CA GLU A 111 14.32 -7.63 9.50
C GLU A 111 14.56 -9.08 9.05
N PRO A 112 15.66 -9.36 8.33
CA PRO A 112 16.02 -10.72 7.98
C PRO A 112 16.11 -11.64 9.20
N THR A 113 15.69 -12.90 8.99
CA THR A 113 15.68 -13.98 10.00
C THR A 113 14.90 -13.65 11.27
N THR A 114 13.66 -13.18 11.09
CA THR A 114 12.78 -12.79 12.19
C THR A 114 11.43 -13.51 12.17
N PHE A 115 10.79 -13.51 13.34
CA PHE A 115 9.52 -14.15 13.64
C PHE A 115 8.60 -13.15 14.34
N PHE A 116 7.42 -12.91 13.78
CA PHE A 116 6.34 -12.19 14.42
C PHE A 116 5.53 -13.21 15.22
N VAL A 117 5.48 -13.05 16.54
CA VAL A 117 4.82 -14.01 17.43
C VAL A 117 3.34 -14.24 17.12
N PRO A 118 2.80 -15.43 17.46
CA PRO A 118 1.38 -15.73 17.30
C PRO A 118 0.50 -14.71 18.00
N HIS A 119 -0.53 -14.23 17.32
CA HIS A 119 -1.56 -13.33 17.85
C HIS A 119 -2.81 -13.42 16.99
N HIS A 120 -3.93 -12.96 17.54
CA HIS A 120 -5.13 -12.63 16.76
C HIS A 120 -5.57 -11.21 17.08
N TRP A 121 -6.50 -10.68 16.30
CA TRP A 121 -7.09 -9.36 16.52
C TRP A 121 -8.59 -9.37 16.23
N ASP A 122 -9.30 -8.37 16.72
CA ASP A 122 -10.72 -8.15 16.47
C ASP A 122 -10.98 -7.33 15.18
N ALA A 123 -10.25 -7.69 14.11
CA ALA A 123 -10.34 -7.05 12.81
C ALA A 123 -10.04 -8.02 11.67
N ASP A 124 -10.73 -7.83 10.56
CA ASP A 124 -10.34 -8.41 9.28
C ASP A 124 -9.19 -7.61 8.67
N SER A 125 -8.33 -8.24 7.87
CA SER A 125 -7.36 -7.49 7.07
C SER A 125 -7.04 -8.10 5.71
N VAL A 126 -6.67 -7.23 4.79
CA VAL A 126 -6.08 -7.55 3.50
C VAL A 126 -4.64 -7.04 3.51
N VAL A 127 -3.68 -7.92 3.25
CA VAL A 127 -2.25 -7.62 3.32
C VAL A 127 -1.63 -7.78 1.94
N ILE A 128 -0.83 -6.80 1.51
CA ILE A 128 0.00 -6.89 0.30
C ILE A 128 1.46 -6.97 0.71
N VAL A 129 2.18 -7.98 0.20
CA VAL A 129 3.63 -8.11 0.39
C VAL A 129 4.35 -7.15 -0.56
N LEU A 130 5.00 -6.13 -0.01
CA LEU A 130 5.70 -5.09 -0.75
C LEU A 130 7.10 -5.50 -1.17
N GLN A 131 7.79 -6.23 -0.30
CA GLN A 131 9.19 -6.65 -0.47
C GLN A 131 9.47 -7.90 0.36
N GLY A 132 10.41 -8.72 -0.13
CA GLY A 132 10.90 -9.89 0.59
C GLY A 132 10.04 -11.14 0.34
N LYS A 133 10.31 -12.15 1.16
CA LYS A 133 9.59 -13.41 1.19
C LYS A 133 9.52 -13.96 2.61
N GLY A 134 8.53 -14.78 2.89
CA GLY A 134 8.29 -15.31 4.21
C GLY A 134 7.34 -16.49 4.22
N VAL A 135 6.88 -16.83 5.42
CA VAL A 135 5.79 -17.77 5.66
C VAL A 135 4.77 -17.08 6.57
N ILE A 136 3.49 -17.21 6.24
CA ILE A 136 2.39 -16.92 7.16
C ILE A 136 1.72 -18.24 7.54
N GLU A 137 1.44 -18.43 8.82
CA GLU A 137 0.70 -19.60 9.30
C GLU A 137 -0.54 -19.14 10.06
N PHE A 138 -1.65 -19.83 9.81
CA PHE A 138 -2.94 -19.65 10.46
C PHE A 138 -3.24 -20.85 11.34
N VAL A 139 -3.77 -20.59 12.53
CA VAL A 139 -4.07 -21.60 13.54
C VAL A 139 -5.47 -21.35 14.12
N THR A 140 -6.26 -22.42 14.17
CA THR A 140 -7.55 -22.50 14.86
C THR A 140 -7.54 -23.69 15.82
N ASP A 141 -8.65 -23.92 16.52
CA ASP A 141 -8.86 -25.10 17.36
C ASP A 141 -8.96 -26.41 16.56
N LYS A 142 -9.27 -26.33 15.26
CA LYS A 142 -9.50 -27.48 14.39
C LYS A 142 -8.38 -27.74 13.39
N THR A 143 -7.78 -26.69 12.85
CA THR A 143 -6.85 -26.79 11.73
C THR A 143 -5.73 -25.75 11.80
N LYS A 144 -4.63 -26.05 11.10
CA LYS A 144 -3.54 -25.12 10.83
C LYS A 144 -3.12 -25.20 9.36
N GLU A 145 -2.82 -24.06 8.77
CA GLU A 145 -2.39 -23.95 7.37
C GLU A 145 -1.26 -22.93 7.26
N ALA A 146 -0.19 -23.28 6.55
CA ALA A 146 0.97 -22.42 6.34
C ALA A 146 1.18 -22.15 4.85
N PHE A 147 1.54 -20.91 4.52
CA PHE A 147 1.72 -20.48 3.14
C PHE A 147 3.02 -19.69 2.97
N HIS A 148 3.77 -20.01 1.92
CA HIS A 148 4.84 -19.14 1.44
C HIS A 148 4.25 -17.85 0.89
N ILE A 149 4.86 -16.73 1.24
CA ILE A 149 4.48 -15.40 0.75
C ILE A 149 5.68 -14.70 0.13
N ASN A 150 5.47 -13.99 -0.96
CA ASN A 150 6.46 -13.28 -1.75
C ASN A 150 5.90 -11.93 -2.20
N LYS A 151 6.77 -11.04 -2.66
CA LYS A 151 6.37 -9.75 -3.25
C LYS A 151 5.20 -9.90 -4.23
N GLY A 152 4.18 -9.06 -4.06
CA GLY A 152 2.96 -9.06 -4.87
C GLY A 152 1.86 -9.99 -4.36
N ASP A 153 2.15 -10.87 -3.40
CA ASP A 153 1.11 -11.70 -2.78
C ASP A 153 0.15 -10.85 -1.96
N VAL A 154 -1.13 -11.18 -2.09
CA VAL A 154 -2.23 -10.67 -1.30
C VAL A 154 -2.69 -11.78 -0.36
N VAL A 155 -2.81 -11.45 0.92
CA VAL A 155 -3.22 -12.37 1.97
C VAL A 155 -4.42 -11.80 2.72
N ARG A 156 -5.48 -12.59 2.85
CA ARG A 156 -6.62 -12.29 3.70
C ARG A 156 -6.38 -12.90 5.09
N VAL A 157 -6.43 -12.07 6.12
CA VAL A 157 -6.33 -12.50 7.53
C VAL A 157 -7.66 -12.23 8.22
N PRO A 158 -8.47 -13.27 8.51
CA PRO A 158 -9.76 -13.11 9.19
C PRO A 158 -9.64 -12.66 10.65
N SER A 159 -10.66 -11.92 11.10
CA SER A 159 -10.81 -11.54 12.51
C SER A 159 -10.84 -12.78 13.41
N GLY A 160 -10.15 -12.72 14.55
CA GLY A 160 -10.08 -13.79 15.54
C GLY A 160 -9.22 -15.00 15.18
N VAL A 161 -8.71 -15.10 13.95
CA VAL A 161 -7.81 -16.21 13.56
C VAL A 161 -6.40 -15.93 14.06
N THR A 162 -5.84 -16.87 14.84
CA THR A 162 -4.46 -16.75 15.31
C THR A 162 -3.51 -16.96 14.14
N HIS A 163 -2.58 -16.03 13.97
CA HIS A 163 -1.60 -16.11 12.90
C HIS A 163 -0.24 -15.60 13.35
N PHE A 164 0.80 -16.00 12.62
CA PHE A 164 2.17 -15.51 12.80
C PHE A 164 2.90 -15.47 11.46
N LEU A 165 3.99 -14.71 11.44
CA LEU A 165 4.78 -14.45 10.24
C LEU A 165 6.25 -14.78 10.49
N THR A 166 6.90 -15.34 9.49
CA THR A 166 8.33 -15.64 9.51
C THR A 166 8.98 -14.98 8.31
N ASN A 167 9.93 -14.07 8.52
CA ASN A 167 10.83 -13.64 7.46
C ASN A 167 11.89 -14.72 7.25
N THR A 168 11.71 -15.51 6.20
CA THR A 168 12.61 -16.62 5.85
C THR A 168 13.85 -16.16 5.09
N ASN A 169 13.95 -14.87 4.75
CA ASN A 169 15.06 -14.30 4.03
C ASN A 169 16.23 -13.96 4.98
N GLN A 170 17.46 -14.15 4.48
CA GLN A 170 18.69 -13.89 5.23
C GLN A 170 19.24 -12.46 5.07
N THR A 171 18.81 -11.74 4.03
CA THR A 171 19.36 -10.42 3.68
C THR A 171 18.31 -9.36 3.39
N VAL A 172 17.11 -9.75 2.99
CA VAL A 172 16.04 -8.82 2.60
C VAL A 172 14.97 -8.73 3.68
N PRO A 173 14.58 -7.52 4.13
CA PRO A 173 13.47 -7.38 5.05
C PRO A 173 12.14 -7.78 4.37
N LEU A 174 11.21 -8.31 5.16
CA LEU A 174 9.84 -8.57 4.74
C LEU A 174 9.01 -7.32 5.05
N ARG A 175 8.47 -6.67 4.02
CA ARG A 175 7.65 -5.45 4.15
C ARG A 175 6.22 -5.72 3.69
N LEU A 176 5.25 -5.32 4.52
CA LEU A 176 3.84 -5.58 4.31
C LEU A 176 3.04 -4.28 4.44
N ALA A 177 2.12 -4.01 3.51
CA ALA A 177 1.05 -3.04 3.69
C ALA A 177 -0.22 -3.78 4.12
N LYS A 178 -0.83 -3.36 5.23
CA LYS A 178 -2.03 -3.97 5.78
C LYS A 178 -3.18 -2.97 5.75
N PHE A 179 -4.31 -3.40 5.24
CA PHE A 179 -5.56 -2.67 5.30
C PHE A 179 -6.53 -3.43 6.20
N ILE A 180 -7.00 -2.76 7.25
CA ILE A 180 -7.62 -3.38 8.41
C ILE A 180 -9.05 -2.88 8.55
N VAL A 181 -9.99 -3.81 8.80
CA VAL A 181 -11.43 -3.60 8.97
C VAL A 181 -11.82 -4.12 10.36
N PRO A 182 -11.83 -3.27 11.39
CA PRO A 182 -12.27 -3.62 12.73
C PRO A 182 -13.71 -4.10 12.79
N VAL A 183 -13.97 -5.05 13.69
CA VAL A 183 -15.29 -5.68 13.86
C VAL A 183 -16.09 -5.04 14.99
N ASN A 184 -15.44 -4.71 16.11
CA ASN A 184 -16.15 -4.29 17.32
C ASN A 184 -16.49 -2.78 17.33
N ASN A 185 -15.48 -1.94 17.14
CA ASN A 185 -15.60 -0.50 17.30
C ASN A 185 -15.07 0.21 16.06
N PRO A 186 -15.84 1.08 15.39
CA PRO A 186 -15.39 1.75 14.17
C PRO A 186 -14.00 2.39 14.29
N GLY A 187 -13.07 1.87 13.48
CA GLY A 187 -11.69 2.33 13.40
C GLY A 187 -10.83 1.97 14.61
N GLN A 188 -11.27 1.10 15.52
CA GLN A 188 -10.49 0.62 16.67
C GLN A 188 -10.43 -0.90 16.70
N PHE A 189 -9.23 -1.42 16.83
CA PHE A 189 -8.96 -2.85 16.98
C PHE A 189 -7.89 -3.05 18.06
N LYS A 190 -7.77 -4.29 18.53
CA LYS A 190 -6.85 -4.76 19.55
C LYS A 190 -6.20 -6.04 19.11
N ASP A 191 -4.90 -6.13 19.35
CA ASP A 191 -4.13 -7.36 19.23
C ASP A 191 -4.19 -8.13 20.55
N TYR A 192 -4.37 -9.45 20.45
CA TYR A 192 -4.47 -10.38 21.55
C TYR A 192 -3.32 -11.39 21.44
N PHE A 193 -2.38 -11.29 22.37
CA PHE A 193 -1.19 -12.13 22.40
C PHE A 193 -1.33 -13.28 23.41
N PRO A 194 -1.07 -14.55 23.04
CA PRO A 194 -1.04 -15.69 23.96
C PRO A 194 0.19 -15.66 24.87
N SER A 195 1.28 -15.02 24.42
CA SER A 195 2.54 -14.95 25.16
C SER A 195 2.84 -13.52 25.60
N PRO A 196 3.40 -13.32 26.81
CA PRO A 196 3.80 -12.00 27.26
C PRO A 196 5.00 -11.48 26.46
N SER A 197 5.05 -10.16 26.27
CA SER A 197 6.19 -9.44 25.70
C SER A 197 6.49 -8.17 26.53
N GLN A 198 7.54 -7.42 26.16
CA GLN A 198 7.82 -6.14 26.81
C GLN A 198 6.67 -5.12 26.64
N PHE A 199 5.91 -5.24 25.55
CA PHE A 199 4.92 -4.24 25.16
C PHE A 199 3.48 -4.69 25.40
N GLN A 200 3.24 -5.99 25.62
CA GLN A 200 1.91 -6.58 25.72
C GLN A 200 1.89 -7.70 26.75
N GLN A 201 0.86 -7.72 27.59
CA GLN A 201 0.58 -8.86 28.46
C GLN A 201 -0.05 -9.99 27.66
N SER A 202 0.13 -11.23 28.13
CA SER A 202 -0.64 -12.36 27.60
C SER A 202 -2.12 -12.18 27.95
N TYR A 203 -3.04 -12.49 27.04
CA TYR A 203 -4.47 -12.49 27.37
C TYR A 203 -4.83 -13.51 28.47
N PHE A 204 -4.00 -14.53 28.72
CA PHE A 204 -4.19 -15.44 29.85
C PHE A 204 -4.07 -14.74 31.20
N SER A 205 -3.38 -13.58 31.27
CA SER A 205 -3.31 -12.77 32.50
C SER A 205 -4.66 -12.18 32.93
N GLY A 206 -5.65 -12.15 32.02
CA GLY A 206 -7.01 -11.71 32.33
C GLY A 206 -7.89 -12.80 32.98
N LEU A 207 -7.40 -14.04 33.09
CA LEU A 207 -8.15 -15.17 33.67
C LEU A 207 -7.63 -15.53 35.07
N SER A 208 -8.51 -16.04 35.94
CA SER A 208 -8.10 -16.46 37.28
C SER A 208 -7.20 -17.69 37.21
N LYS A 209 -6.29 -17.85 38.19
CA LYS A 209 -5.43 -19.04 38.27
C LYS A 209 -6.24 -20.32 38.36
N GLU A 210 -7.34 -20.31 39.13
CA GLU A 210 -8.27 -21.43 39.25
C GLU A 210 -8.88 -21.82 37.90
N VAL A 211 -9.33 -20.84 37.10
CA VAL A 211 -9.87 -21.10 35.76
C VAL A 211 -8.79 -21.71 34.87
N LEU A 212 -7.58 -21.15 34.87
CA LEU A 212 -6.48 -21.63 34.04
C LEU A 212 -5.99 -23.02 34.47
N SER A 213 -5.83 -23.27 35.77
CA SER A 213 -5.37 -24.56 36.30
C SER A 213 -6.39 -25.66 35.99
N THR A 214 -7.68 -25.37 36.17
CA THR A 214 -8.77 -26.27 35.79
C THR A 214 -8.81 -26.51 34.27
N SER A 215 -8.69 -25.46 33.47
CA SER A 215 -8.79 -25.55 32.00
C SER A 215 -7.63 -26.32 31.38
N PHE A 216 -6.39 -26.08 31.84
CA PHE A 216 -5.21 -26.79 31.36
C PHE A 216 -4.98 -28.13 32.06
N ASN A 217 -5.74 -28.42 33.12
CA ASN A 217 -5.55 -29.59 33.99
C ASN A 217 -4.10 -29.69 34.50
N VAL A 218 -3.56 -28.56 34.98
CA VAL A 218 -2.20 -28.47 35.55
C VAL A 218 -2.22 -27.69 36.87
N PRO A 219 -1.29 -27.97 37.80
CA PRO A 219 -1.10 -27.18 39.01
C PRO A 219 -0.94 -25.67 38.76
N GLU A 220 -1.40 -24.84 39.69
CA GLU A 220 -1.35 -23.37 39.56
C GLU A 220 0.07 -22.82 39.38
N ASP A 221 1.08 -23.47 39.98
CA ASP A 221 2.49 -23.09 39.84
C ASP A 221 3.01 -23.27 38.40
N LEU A 222 2.49 -24.26 37.66
CA LEU A 222 2.78 -24.42 36.24
C LEU A 222 2.07 -23.37 35.38
N VAL A 223 0.82 -23.04 35.71
CA VAL A 223 0.10 -21.93 35.05
C VAL A 223 0.83 -20.60 35.25
N GLU A 224 1.38 -20.37 36.43
CA GLU A 224 2.16 -19.16 36.69
C GLU A 224 3.33 -19.01 35.72
N ARG A 225 3.92 -20.11 35.22
CA ARG A 225 4.99 -20.05 34.21
C ARG A 225 4.50 -19.64 32.82
N LEU A 226 3.23 -19.87 32.50
CA LEU A 226 2.59 -19.42 31.24
C LEU A 226 2.36 -17.90 31.25
N VAL A 227 1.97 -17.37 32.41
CA VAL A 227 1.60 -15.95 32.58
C VAL A 227 2.80 -15.09 32.98
N LYS A 228 3.70 -15.62 33.81
CA LYS A 228 4.90 -14.91 34.27
C LYS A 228 5.97 -14.94 33.18
N ARG A 229 6.56 -13.76 32.97
CA ARG A 229 7.72 -13.53 32.12
C ARG A 229 8.88 -14.46 32.53
N SER A 230 9.40 -15.29 31.63
CA SER A 230 10.79 -15.72 31.77
C SER A 230 11.66 -14.48 31.53
N LYS A 231 12.56 -14.16 32.47
CA LYS A 231 13.49 -13.02 32.31
C LYS A 231 14.34 -13.13 31.02
N GLU A 232 14.42 -14.33 30.44
CA GLU A 232 15.18 -14.67 29.23
C GLU A 232 14.45 -14.32 27.92
N MET A 233 13.11 -14.30 27.87
CA MET A 233 12.33 -14.00 26.64
C MET A 233 12.03 -12.50 26.45
N GLY A 234 13.00 -11.62 26.74
CA GLY A 234 12.89 -10.17 26.58
C GLY A 234 12.85 -9.63 25.15
N GLN A 235 12.47 -10.45 24.17
CA GLN A 235 12.43 -10.06 22.76
C GLN A 235 10.98 -9.68 22.43
N GLY A 236 10.75 -8.55 21.77
CA GLY A 236 9.42 -7.98 21.52
C GLY A 236 8.46 -8.90 20.74
N ILE A 237 7.47 -8.31 20.09
CA ILE A 237 6.53 -9.08 19.26
C ILE A 237 7.17 -9.57 17.94
N ILE A 238 8.26 -8.94 17.51
CA ILE A 238 9.14 -9.42 16.42
C ILE A 238 10.47 -9.86 17.06
N ARG A 239 10.90 -11.08 16.74
CA ARG A 239 12.04 -11.76 17.39
C ARG A 239 13.01 -12.31 16.36
N ARG A 240 14.29 -12.36 16.68
CA ARG A 240 15.28 -13.05 15.84
C ARG A 240 15.20 -14.55 16.08
N ILE A 241 15.32 -15.33 15.01
CA ILE A 241 15.28 -16.80 15.05
C ILE A 241 16.47 -17.42 14.31
N SER A 242 16.80 -18.67 14.62
CA SER A 242 17.89 -19.40 13.98
C SER A 242 17.49 -19.93 12.59
N PRO A 243 18.46 -20.26 11.72
CA PRO A 243 18.18 -20.92 10.45
C PRO A 243 17.41 -22.24 10.57
N ASP A 244 17.67 -23.02 11.63
CA ASP A 244 16.96 -24.28 11.87
C ASP A 244 15.49 -24.03 12.22
N GLN A 245 15.21 -23.02 13.05
CA GLN A 245 13.84 -22.59 13.35
C GLN A 245 13.11 -22.10 12.10
N ILE A 246 13.79 -21.38 11.19
CA ILE A 246 13.19 -20.98 9.91
C ILE A 246 12.82 -22.20 9.07
N LYS A 247 13.69 -23.21 9.03
CA LYS A 247 13.43 -24.44 8.27
C LYS A 247 12.21 -25.18 8.83
N GLU A 248 12.12 -25.34 10.15
CA GLU A 248 10.98 -25.98 10.81
C GLU A 248 9.66 -25.22 10.53
N LEU A 249 9.68 -23.89 10.65
CA LEU A 249 8.52 -23.03 10.40
C LEU A 249 8.09 -23.00 8.92
N ALA A 250 8.98 -23.38 8.00
CA ALA A 250 8.71 -23.39 6.57
C ALA A 250 8.41 -24.78 6.00
N GLU A 251 8.62 -25.86 6.77
CA GLU A 251 8.63 -27.24 6.27
C GLU A 251 7.30 -27.66 5.63
N HIS A 252 6.18 -27.22 6.22
CA HIS A 252 4.82 -27.57 5.76
C HIS A 252 4.12 -26.44 5.02
N ALA A 253 4.83 -25.35 4.71
CA ALA A 253 4.24 -24.23 4.01
C ALA A 253 3.97 -24.57 2.54
N THR A 254 2.77 -24.24 2.06
CA THR A 254 2.37 -24.44 0.66
C THR A 254 2.52 -23.15 -0.13
N SER A 255 2.70 -23.25 -1.45
CA SER A 255 2.80 -22.07 -2.32
C SER A 255 1.44 -21.41 -2.57
N PRO A 256 1.39 -20.10 -2.86
CA PRO A 256 0.19 -19.40 -3.30
C PRO A 256 -0.47 -20.08 -4.50
N SER A 257 -1.79 -19.89 -4.65
CA SER A 257 -2.56 -20.45 -5.77
C SER A 257 -3.50 -19.42 -6.35
N ASN A 258 -3.37 -19.16 -7.66
CA ASN A 258 -4.27 -18.27 -8.40
C ASN A 258 -5.48 -19.02 -9.01
N LYS A 259 -5.82 -20.20 -8.48
CA LYS A 259 -7.02 -20.95 -8.91
C LYS A 259 -8.24 -20.39 -8.20
N HIS A 260 -8.82 -19.33 -8.74
CA HIS A 260 -9.92 -18.59 -8.10
C HIS A 260 -11.31 -19.23 -8.27
N LYS A 261 -11.42 -20.32 -9.05
CA LYS A 261 -12.67 -21.08 -9.24
C LYS A 261 -12.41 -22.58 -9.17
N ALA A 262 -12.36 -23.13 -7.96
CA ALA A 262 -12.59 -24.56 -7.75
C ALA A 262 -14.10 -24.82 -7.60
N LYS A 263 -14.58 -25.99 -8.05
CA LYS A 263 -15.98 -26.43 -7.86
C LYS A 263 -16.36 -26.30 -6.38
N LYS A 264 -17.58 -25.83 -6.10
CA LYS A 264 -18.17 -25.88 -4.75
C LYS A 264 -18.19 -27.32 -4.26
N GLU A 265 -17.22 -27.68 -3.43
CA GLU A 265 -17.29 -28.89 -2.60
C GLU A 265 -17.83 -28.48 -1.23
N LYS A 266 -18.73 -29.30 -0.69
CA LYS A 266 -19.53 -29.00 0.51
C LYS A 266 -18.77 -29.43 1.78
N ASP A 267 -17.62 -28.83 2.07
CA ASP A 267 -16.95 -29.04 3.36
C ASP A 267 -16.45 -27.72 3.95
N ASP A 268 -16.78 -27.48 5.22
CA ASP A 268 -16.57 -26.22 5.96
C ASP A 268 -15.07 -25.86 6.06
N ASP A 269 -14.20 -26.87 6.20
CA ASP A 269 -12.73 -26.70 6.20
C ASP A 269 -12.16 -26.25 4.84
N THR A 270 -12.87 -26.55 3.75
CA THR A 270 -12.44 -26.19 2.40
C THR A 270 -12.63 -24.70 2.12
N ASP A 271 -13.68 -24.10 2.70
CA ASP A 271 -13.96 -22.68 2.60
C ASP A 271 -12.95 -21.84 3.41
N LEU A 272 -12.53 -22.32 4.60
CA LEU A 272 -11.47 -21.67 5.38
C LEU A 272 -10.12 -21.70 4.68
N ARG A 273 -9.70 -22.86 4.17
CA ARG A 273 -8.43 -22.98 3.44
C ARG A 273 -8.41 -22.07 2.21
N LYS A 274 -9.52 -21.98 1.50
CA LYS A 274 -9.67 -21.09 0.34
C LYS A 274 -9.55 -19.62 0.75
N MET A 275 -10.16 -19.23 1.86
CA MET A 275 -10.08 -17.87 2.42
C MET A 275 -8.63 -17.51 2.80
N TRP A 276 -7.85 -18.45 3.32
CA TRP A 276 -6.47 -18.22 3.76
C TRP A 276 -5.42 -18.32 2.64
N THR A 277 -5.73 -19.00 1.53
CA THR A 277 -4.78 -19.22 0.43
C THR A 277 -4.41 -17.88 -0.22
N PRO A 278 -3.11 -17.48 -0.20
CA PRO A 278 -2.65 -16.28 -0.87
C PRO A 278 -2.72 -16.38 -2.39
N PHE A 279 -2.74 -15.23 -3.05
CA PHE A 279 -2.66 -15.09 -4.51
C PHE A 279 -1.78 -13.91 -4.89
N ASN A 280 -1.19 -13.93 -6.10
CA ASN A 280 -0.21 -12.92 -6.50
C ASN A 280 -0.79 -11.94 -7.53
N LEU A 281 -0.65 -10.64 -7.28
CA LEU A 281 -1.11 -9.58 -8.20
C LEU A 281 -0.41 -9.62 -9.57
N PHE A 282 0.85 -10.07 -9.63
CA PHE A 282 1.62 -10.17 -10.89
C PHE A 282 1.32 -11.44 -11.68
N ALA A 283 0.51 -12.34 -11.13
CA ALA A 283 0.02 -13.51 -11.86
C ALA A 283 -1.35 -13.29 -12.48
N ILE A 284 -1.92 -12.08 -12.33
CA ILE A 284 -3.13 -11.62 -12.99
C ILE A 284 -2.69 -10.71 -14.13
N ASP A 285 -3.36 -10.77 -15.28
CA ASP A 285 -3.10 -9.80 -16.33
C ASP A 285 -3.48 -8.38 -15.87
N PRO A 286 -2.64 -7.36 -16.10
CA PRO A 286 -2.96 -5.98 -15.76
C PRO A 286 -4.20 -5.52 -16.54
N ILE A 287 -5.16 -4.91 -15.85
CA ILE A 287 -6.39 -4.41 -16.48
C ILE A 287 -6.15 -3.16 -17.33
N TYR A 288 -5.05 -2.43 -17.06
CA TYR A 288 -4.56 -1.33 -17.87
C TYR A 288 -3.06 -1.49 -18.05
N SER A 289 -2.59 -1.50 -19.29
CA SER A 289 -1.17 -1.76 -19.58
C SER A 289 -0.76 -1.18 -20.92
N ASN A 290 0.39 -0.50 -20.94
CA ASN A 290 1.11 -0.11 -22.16
C ASN A 290 2.59 0.18 -21.81
N ASP A 291 3.34 0.79 -22.72
CA ASP A 291 4.76 1.09 -22.53
C ASP A 291 5.06 2.08 -21.39
N PHE A 292 4.06 2.75 -20.83
CA PHE A 292 4.22 3.79 -19.81
C PHE A 292 3.76 3.35 -18.43
N GLY A 293 3.04 2.23 -18.30
CA GLY A 293 2.61 1.74 -17.00
C GLY A 293 1.78 0.47 -17.05
N HIS A 294 1.62 -0.14 -15.87
CA HIS A 294 0.84 -1.35 -15.65
C HIS A 294 -0.03 -1.18 -14.39
N PHE A 295 -1.28 -1.62 -14.47
CA PHE A 295 -2.24 -1.57 -13.36
C PHE A 295 -2.83 -2.96 -13.13
N HIS A 296 -2.38 -3.63 -12.07
CA HIS A 296 -2.89 -4.93 -11.65
C HIS A 296 -3.97 -4.72 -10.58
N GLU A 297 -5.12 -5.39 -10.71
CA GLU A 297 -6.23 -5.27 -9.77
C GLU A 297 -6.82 -6.65 -9.45
N ALA A 298 -6.75 -7.04 -8.18
CA ALA A 298 -7.54 -8.13 -7.64
C ALA A 298 -8.89 -7.59 -7.18
N HIS A 299 -9.89 -7.71 -8.05
CA HIS A 299 -11.25 -7.22 -7.81
C HIS A 299 -12.09 -8.24 -7.03
N PRO A 300 -12.94 -7.84 -6.06
CA PRO A 300 -13.71 -8.76 -5.19
C PRO A 300 -14.70 -9.68 -5.92
N LYS A 301 -15.03 -9.39 -7.18
CA LYS A 301 -15.84 -10.29 -8.04
C LYS A 301 -15.06 -11.51 -8.53
N SER A 302 -13.74 -11.41 -8.60
CA SER A 302 -12.85 -12.46 -9.13
C SER A 302 -12.10 -13.21 -8.03
N PHE A 303 -12.07 -12.65 -6.80
CA PHE A 303 -11.33 -13.17 -5.66
C PHE A 303 -12.26 -13.29 -4.46
N ASP A 304 -12.71 -14.51 -4.18
CA ASP A 304 -13.68 -14.80 -3.12
C ASP A 304 -13.17 -14.36 -1.74
N GLN A 305 -11.84 -14.35 -1.53
CA GLN A 305 -11.21 -13.89 -0.29
C GLN A 305 -11.41 -12.40 0.02
N LEU A 306 -11.83 -11.63 -0.99
CA LEU A 306 -12.04 -10.19 -0.90
C LEU A 306 -13.52 -9.79 -1.01
N GLN A 307 -14.40 -10.75 -1.30
CA GLN A 307 -15.78 -10.49 -1.73
C GLN A 307 -16.65 -9.94 -0.60
N ASP A 308 -16.54 -10.53 0.59
CA ASP A 308 -17.25 -10.15 1.82
C ASP A 308 -16.84 -8.76 2.31
N LEU A 309 -15.56 -8.43 2.19
CA LEU A 309 -15.01 -7.14 2.59
C LEU A 309 -15.31 -6.02 1.58
N HIS A 310 -15.75 -6.36 0.37
CA HIS A 310 -15.92 -5.41 -0.74
C HIS A 310 -14.66 -4.57 -1.00
N ILE A 311 -13.48 -5.17 -0.82
CA ILE A 311 -12.17 -4.50 -0.99
C ILE A 311 -11.48 -5.01 -2.26
N ALA A 312 -10.83 -4.13 -3.01
CA ALA A 312 -9.89 -4.50 -4.08
C ALA A 312 -8.45 -4.26 -3.62
N ALA A 313 -7.53 -5.10 -4.09
CA ALA A 313 -6.09 -4.91 -3.91
C ALA A 313 -5.44 -4.56 -5.26
N VAL A 314 -4.59 -3.53 -5.28
CA VAL A 314 -4.03 -2.97 -6.51
C VAL A 314 -2.52 -2.85 -6.42
N TRP A 315 -1.84 -3.12 -7.54
CA TRP A 315 -0.45 -2.74 -7.78
C TRP A 315 -0.35 -1.92 -9.07
N ALA A 316 0.03 -0.65 -8.95
CA ALA A 316 0.22 0.26 -10.07
C ALA A 316 1.70 0.60 -10.23
N SER A 317 2.22 0.47 -11.44
CA SER A 317 3.57 0.88 -11.82
C SER A 317 3.51 1.84 -13.01
N MET A 318 4.37 2.85 -12.96
CA MET A 318 4.46 3.92 -13.95
C MET A 318 5.93 4.17 -14.26
N ARG A 319 6.28 4.28 -15.55
CA ARG A 319 7.62 4.65 -15.96
C ARG A 319 7.87 6.13 -15.73
N GLN A 320 9.14 6.52 -15.61
CA GLN A 320 9.54 7.91 -15.68
C GLN A 320 8.99 8.59 -16.95
N GLY A 321 8.53 9.82 -16.82
CA GLY A 321 7.95 10.60 -17.91
C GLY A 321 6.54 10.17 -18.29
N SER A 322 5.79 9.52 -17.40
CA SER A 322 4.42 9.07 -17.65
C SER A 322 3.36 9.84 -16.86
N LEU A 323 2.16 9.89 -17.45
CA LEU A 323 0.94 10.44 -16.88
C LEU A 323 -0.11 9.33 -16.84
N PHE A 324 -0.64 9.02 -15.66
CA PHE A 324 -1.84 8.21 -15.56
C PHE A 324 -3.03 9.11 -15.84
N LEU A 325 -3.64 8.95 -17.01
CA LEU A 325 -4.58 9.90 -17.60
C LEU A 325 -5.74 10.23 -16.65
N PRO A 326 -6.27 11.47 -16.68
CA PRO A 326 -7.37 11.88 -15.82
C PRO A 326 -8.55 10.92 -15.87
N HIS A 327 -8.98 10.44 -14.71
CA HIS A 327 -10.09 9.51 -14.57
C HIS A 327 -10.72 9.61 -13.18
N PHE A 328 -11.87 8.97 -13.01
CA PHE A 328 -12.50 8.80 -11.70
C PHE A 328 -13.00 7.37 -11.52
N ASN A 329 -13.24 6.99 -10.27
CA ASN A 329 -13.85 5.70 -9.91
C ASN A 329 -15.31 5.94 -9.49
N SER A 330 -16.24 5.13 -9.99
CA SER A 330 -17.67 5.35 -9.76
C SER A 330 -18.11 5.10 -8.31
N LYS A 331 -17.47 4.15 -7.61
CA LYS A 331 -17.84 3.73 -6.25
C LYS A 331 -16.66 3.59 -5.31
N THR A 332 -15.48 3.29 -5.86
CA THR A 332 -14.32 2.97 -5.03
C THR A 332 -13.64 4.20 -4.49
N THR A 333 -13.42 4.22 -3.17
CA THR A 333 -12.44 5.10 -2.53
C THR A 333 -11.12 4.32 -2.38
N PHE A 334 -10.04 4.82 -2.97
CA PHE A 334 -8.71 4.21 -2.84
C PHE A 334 -7.91 4.84 -1.71
N VAL A 335 -7.35 3.99 -0.85
CA VAL A 335 -6.25 4.35 0.06
C VAL A 335 -4.97 3.79 -0.56
N THR A 336 -4.08 4.69 -0.99
CA THR A 336 -2.94 4.34 -1.84
C THR A 336 -1.63 4.66 -1.14
N PHE A 337 -0.78 3.65 -1.00
CA PHE A 337 0.56 3.77 -0.44
C PHE A 337 1.61 3.81 -1.55
N VAL A 338 2.53 4.77 -1.49
CA VAL A 338 3.63 4.88 -2.45
C VAL A 338 4.77 3.96 -2.00
N GLU A 339 5.03 2.92 -2.79
CA GLU A 339 6.08 1.93 -2.50
C GLU A 339 7.43 2.34 -3.12
N ASN A 340 7.43 3.00 -4.27
CA ASN A 340 8.65 3.49 -4.90
C ASN A 340 8.45 4.81 -5.64
N GLY A 341 9.50 5.64 -5.64
CA GLY A 341 9.54 6.90 -6.37
C GLY A 341 8.72 8.03 -5.73
N CYS A 342 8.51 9.07 -6.51
CA CYS A 342 7.65 10.21 -6.19
C CYS A 342 6.86 10.60 -7.44
N ALA A 343 5.61 11.02 -7.25
CA ALA A 343 4.77 11.53 -8.31
C ALA A 343 4.01 12.77 -7.86
N ARG A 344 3.62 13.60 -8.83
CA ARG A 344 2.66 14.67 -8.61
C ARG A 344 1.26 14.08 -8.76
N PHE A 345 0.47 14.21 -7.71
CA PHE A 345 -0.93 13.83 -7.64
C PHE A 345 -1.77 15.09 -7.79
N GLU A 346 -2.75 15.08 -8.70
CA GLU A 346 -3.75 16.13 -8.81
C GLU A 346 -5.15 15.54 -8.77
N MET A 347 -6.06 16.21 -8.06
CA MET A 347 -7.45 15.79 -7.92
C MET A 347 -8.38 17.00 -7.89
N ALA A 348 -9.51 16.88 -8.56
CA ALA A 348 -10.61 17.82 -8.47
C ALA A 348 -11.61 17.35 -7.39
N THR A 349 -11.98 18.24 -6.48
CA THR A 349 -12.98 17.97 -5.43
C THR A 349 -14.02 19.09 -5.38
N PRO A 350 -15.33 18.76 -5.32
CA PRO A 350 -16.36 19.75 -5.02
C PRO A 350 -16.49 20.03 -3.51
N TYR A 351 -15.79 19.26 -2.66
CA TYR A 351 -15.87 19.41 -1.21
C TYR A 351 -14.75 20.32 -0.69
N LYS A 352 -15.14 21.36 0.05
CA LYS A 352 -14.21 22.22 0.81
C LYS A 352 -13.58 21.46 1.98
N SER A 353 -12.32 21.75 2.24
CA SER A 353 -11.67 21.29 3.47
C SER A 353 -11.91 22.31 4.60
N GLN A 354 -12.04 21.85 5.86
CA GLN A 354 -12.26 22.76 7.01
C GLN A 354 -11.14 23.80 7.21
N GLU A 355 -9.94 23.57 6.66
CA GLU A 355 -8.85 24.56 6.68
C GLU A 355 -9.16 25.80 5.83
N GLU A 356 -9.95 25.67 4.76
CA GLU A 356 -10.42 26.81 3.94
C GLU A 356 -11.59 27.56 4.62
N GLN A 357 -12.38 26.90 5.45
CA GLN A 357 -13.49 27.53 6.18
C GLN A 357 -13.03 28.55 7.24
N GLN A 358 -11.82 28.42 7.79
CA GLN A 358 -11.32 29.34 8.82
C GLN A 358 -10.76 30.65 8.27
N GLN A 359 -10.65 30.82 6.94
CA GLN A 359 -10.09 32.02 6.32
C GLN A 359 -11.11 33.15 6.08
N TRP A 360 -12.41 32.91 6.34
CA TRP A 360 -13.47 33.91 6.19
C TRP A 360 -14.11 34.23 7.54
N PRO A 361 -13.63 35.25 8.28
CA PRO A 361 -14.27 35.67 9.52
C PRO A 361 -15.49 36.54 9.19
N GLY A 362 -16.67 35.93 9.18
CA GLY A 362 -17.92 36.68 9.25
C GLY A 362 -19.10 36.03 8.57
N GLN A 363 -19.74 35.07 9.23
CA GLN A 363 -21.19 35.04 9.43
C GLN A 363 -21.55 33.99 10.48
N GLY A 364 -22.57 34.32 11.26
CA GLY A 364 -22.82 33.77 12.58
C GLY A 364 -23.43 32.38 12.62
N GLN A 365 -23.67 31.94 13.85
CA GLN A 365 -24.50 30.78 14.19
C GLN A 365 -25.83 30.85 13.41
N GLY A 366 -25.93 30.03 12.39
CA GLY A 366 -27.08 29.86 11.51
C GLY A 366 -27.02 28.44 10.97
N GLN A 367 -28.18 27.87 10.68
CA GLN A 367 -28.41 26.46 10.35
C GLN A 367 -27.38 25.87 9.37
N GLU A 368 -27.10 24.57 9.51
CA GLU A 368 -26.42 23.73 8.51
C GLU A 368 -27.23 23.76 7.19
N GLU A 369 -27.18 24.87 6.46
CA GLU A 369 -27.51 24.88 5.05
C GLU A 369 -26.41 24.07 4.36
N GLU A 370 -26.81 23.03 3.63
CA GLU A 370 -25.93 22.33 2.70
C GLU A 370 -25.31 23.39 1.77
N ASP A 371 -24.05 23.76 2.03
CA ASP A 371 -23.28 24.69 1.22
C ASP A 371 -23.02 24.01 -0.14
N LEU A 372 -24.04 24.00 -1.01
CA LEU A 372 -24.02 23.50 -2.39
C LEU A 372 -23.20 24.43 -3.31
N SER A 373 -22.21 25.14 -2.77
CA SER A 373 -21.32 25.96 -3.59
C SER A 373 -20.56 25.03 -4.56
N GLU A 374 -20.84 25.17 -5.85
CA GLU A 374 -20.40 24.29 -6.94
C GLU A 374 -18.93 24.49 -7.37
N ASP A 375 -18.12 25.19 -6.57
CA ASP A 375 -16.74 25.48 -6.92
C ASP A 375 -15.89 24.21 -6.90
N VAL A 376 -15.19 23.96 -8.00
CA VAL A 376 -14.26 22.83 -8.11
C VAL A 376 -12.93 23.25 -7.53
N HIS A 377 -12.55 22.63 -6.42
CA HIS A 377 -11.27 22.85 -5.75
C HIS A 377 -10.20 21.93 -6.32
N LYS A 378 -9.00 22.47 -6.50
CA LYS A 378 -7.82 21.74 -6.97
C LYS A 378 -7.00 21.26 -5.77
N VAL A 379 -6.82 19.95 -5.65
CA VAL A 379 -5.89 19.33 -4.72
C VAL A 379 -4.63 18.97 -5.50
N VAL A 380 -3.47 19.48 -5.06
CA VAL A 380 -2.16 19.14 -5.67
C VAL A 380 -1.23 18.68 -4.57
N SER A 381 -0.58 17.53 -4.76
CA SER A 381 0.44 17.09 -3.83
C SER A 381 1.58 16.36 -4.54
N ARG A 382 2.79 16.47 -3.98
CA ARG A 382 3.90 15.59 -4.30
C ARG A 382 3.89 14.43 -3.31
N VAL A 383 3.57 13.23 -3.80
CA VAL A 383 3.49 12.00 -2.99
C VAL A 383 4.74 11.16 -3.25
N CYS A 384 5.43 10.76 -2.18
CA CYS A 384 6.69 10.04 -2.26
C CYS A 384 6.65 8.71 -1.51
N LYS A 385 7.61 7.82 -1.81
CA LYS A 385 7.80 6.53 -1.13
C LYS A 385 7.59 6.65 0.38
N GLY A 386 6.76 5.79 0.96
CA GLY A 386 6.45 5.78 2.39
C GLY A 386 5.25 6.64 2.79
N GLU A 387 4.60 7.32 1.85
CA GLU A 387 3.44 8.16 2.08
C GLU A 387 2.16 7.52 1.57
N VAL A 388 1.03 8.00 2.08
CA VAL A 388 -0.31 7.55 1.68
C VAL A 388 -1.10 8.73 1.13
N PHE A 389 -1.85 8.51 0.06
CA PHE A 389 -2.86 9.45 -0.41
C PHE A 389 -4.20 8.75 -0.63
N ILE A 390 -5.29 9.51 -0.51
CA ILE A 390 -6.65 8.99 -0.61
C ILE A 390 -7.33 9.60 -1.83
N VAL A 391 -7.97 8.76 -2.64
CA VAL A 391 -8.77 9.16 -3.79
C VAL A 391 -10.20 8.71 -3.55
N PRO A 392 -11.12 9.61 -3.15
CA PRO A 392 -12.50 9.25 -2.93
C PRO A 392 -13.23 8.92 -4.25
N ALA A 393 -14.31 8.15 -4.14
CA ALA A 393 -15.19 7.89 -5.28
C ALA A 393 -15.71 9.19 -5.92
N GLY A 394 -15.89 9.17 -7.23
CA GLY A 394 -16.40 10.29 -8.02
C GLY A 394 -15.40 11.42 -8.30
N HIS A 395 -14.24 11.46 -7.62
CA HIS A 395 -13.27 12.54 -7.78
C HIS A 395 -12.37 12.29 -9.00
N PRO A 396 -12.34 13.19 -10.00
CA PRO A 396 -11.38 13.14 -11.08
C PRO A 396 -9.97 13.35 -10.55
N PHE A 397 -9.04 12.48 -10.92
CA PHE A 397 -7.65 12.60 -10.51
C PHE A 397 -6.69 12.12 -11.58
N THR A 398 -5.42 12.51 -11.43
CA THR A 398 -4.31 12.11 -12.30
C THR A 398 -3.04 11.96 -11.47
N ILE A 399 -2.13 11.13 -11.96
CA ILE A 399 -0.79 10.94 -11.37
C ILE A 399 0.24 11.21 -12.45
N LEU A 400 1.24 12.02 -12.13
CA LEU A 400 2.31 12.42 -13.03
C LEU A 400 3.66 11.98 -12.45
N SER A 401 4.33 11.04 -13.11
CA SER A 401 5.64 10.50 -12.72
C SER A 401 6.74 11.11 -13.59
N GLN A 402 7.24 12.29 -13.22
CA GLN A 402 8.13 13.05 -14.11
C GLN A 402 9.60 12.61 -14.02
N ASP A 403 10.13 12.44 -12.81
CA ASP A 403 11.58 12.36 -12.58
C ASP A 403 12.11 10.94 -12.37
N GLN A 404 11.23 9.96 -12.13
CA GLN A 404 11.60 8.57 -11.85
C GLN A 404 10.43 7.62 -12.07
N ASP A 405 10.69 6.31 -12.03
CA ASP A 405 9.64 5.30 -11.98
C ASP A 405 8.87 5.39 -10.67
N PHE A 406 7.55 5.24 -10.75
CA PHE A 406 6.64 5.33 -9.61
C PHE A 406 5.89 4.00 -9.43
N VAL A 407 5.84 3.53 -8.19
CA VAL A 407 5.09 2.34 -7.81
C VAL A 407 4.23 2.65 -6.61
N ALA A 408 2.95 2.30 -6.70
CA ALA A 408 2.00 2.43 -5.62
C ALA A 408 1.15 1.17 -5.47
N VAL A 409 0.77 0.87 -4.23
CA VAL A 409 -0.21 -0.16 -3.92
C VAL A 409 -1.47 0.49 -3.37
N GLY A 410 -2.63 -0.02 -3.77
CA GLY A 410 -3.92 0.58 -3.42
C GLY A 410 -4.86 -0.44 -2.78
N PHE A 411 -5.62 0.01 -1.78
CA PHE A 411 -6.77 -0.71 -1.26
C PHE A 411 -8.03 0.05 -1.64
N GLY A 412 -8.83 -0.54 -2.51
CA GLY A 412 -10.08 0.04 -2.99
C GLY A 412 -11.25 -0.37 -2.11
N ILE A 413 -11.83 0.56 -1.37
CA ILE A 413 -13.00 0.36 -0.51
C ILE A 413 -14.27 0.47 -1.35
N TYR A 414 -15.30 -0.34 -1.07
CA TYR A 414 -16.54 -0.39 -1.84
C TYR A 414 -16.31 -0.77 -3.32
N ALA A 415 -15.37 -1.68 -3.54
CA ALA A 415 -14.92 -2.05 -4.88
C ALA A 415 -15.96 -2.82 -5.70
N THR A 416 -16.96 -3.43 -5.06
CA THR A 416 -17.99 -4.18 -5.79
C THR A 416 -18.76 -3.30 -6.77
N ASN A 417 -18.75 -3.70 -8.05
CA ASN A 417 -19.36 -2.99 -9.17
C ASN A 417 -18.77 -1.58 -9.41
N ASN A 418 -17.53 -1.34 -8.99
CA ASN A 418 -16.81 -0.14 -9.36
C ASN A 418 -16.52 -0.13 -10.87
N LYS A 419 -16.56 1.06 -11.46
CA LYS A 419 -16.14 1.32 -12.84
C LYS A 419 -15.19 2.49 -12.82
N ARG A 420 -14.07 2.35 -13.53
CA ARG A 420 -13.14 3.45 -13.78
C ARG A 420 -13.50 4.09 -15.11
N THR A 421 -13.60 5.41 -15.13
CA THR A 421 -13.97 6.16 -16.32
C THR A 421 -12.89 7.19 -16.63
N PHE A 422 -12.21 7.00 -17.76
CA PHE A 422 -11.20 7.92 -18.26
C PHE A 422 -11.84 9.13 -18.93
N LEU A 423 -11.26 10.31 -18.68
CA LEU A 423 -11.70 11.60 -19.20
C LEU A 423 -10.86 12.06 -20.40
N ALA A 424 -9.73 11.39 -20.65
CA ALA A 424 -8.84 11.60 -21.77
C ALA A 424 -8.18 10.27 -22.16
N GLY A 425 -7.59 10.23 -23.35
CA GLY A 425 -7.01 9.01 -23.93
C GLY A 425 -7.75 8.58 -25.19
N GLU A 426 -7.28 7.52 -25.85
CA GLU A 426 -7.99 6.94 -26.99
C GLU A 426 -9.36 6.39 -26.55
N GLU A 427 -9.37 5.69 -25.42
CA GLU A 427 -10.59 5.23 -24.75
C GLU A 427 -11.01 6.20 -23.64
N ASN A 428 -11.99 7.07 -23.91
CA ASN A 428 -12.49 8.02 -22.91
C ASN A 428 -14.00 8.26 -23.01
N MET A 429 -14.60 8.84 -21.96
CA MET A 429 -16.02 9.14 -21.90
C MET A 429 -16.43 10.28 -22.84
N LEU A 430 -15.58 11.31 -23.00
CA LEU A 430 -15.91 12.51 -23.76
C LEU A 430 -16.01 12.23 -25.27
N SER A 431 -15.21 11.30 -25.79
CA SER A 431 -15.29 10.85 -27.19
C SER A 431 -16.59 10.11 -27.52
N ASN A 432 -17.31 9.61 -26.51
CA ASN A 432 -18.60 8.95 -26.67
C ASN A 432 -19.81 9.89 -26.56
N LEU A 433 -19.59 11.20 -26.33
CA LEU A 433 -20.68 12.17 -26.24
C LEU A 433 -21.37 12.35 -27.60
N ASN A 434 -22.69 12.46 -27.58
CA ASN A 434 -23.45 12.87 -28.75
C ASN A 434 -22.92 14.24 -29.25
N PRO A 435 -22.70 14.45 -30.56
CA PRO A 435 -22.15 15.71 -31.07
C PRO A 435 -22.96 16.95 -30.70
N ALA A 436 -24.29 16.83 -30.57
CA ALA A 436 -25.14 17.92 -30.11
C ALA A 436 -24.97 18.18 -28.61
N ALA A 437 -24.85 17.13 -27.79
CA ALA A 437 -24.56 17.24 -26.36
C ALA A 437 -23.20 17.91 -26.14
N ALA A 438 -22.14 17.46 -26.82
CA ALA A 438 -20.81 18.07 -26.73
C ALA A 438 -20.84 19.57 -27.08
N ARG A 439 -21.56 19.95 -28.15
CA ARG A 439 -21.70 21.36 -28.54
C ARG A 439 -22.42 22.21 -27.51
N VAL A 440 -23.52 21.71 -26.94
CA VAL A 440 -24.31 22.44 -25.93
C VAL A 440 -23.54 22.54 -24.61
N THR A 441 -22.86 21.46 -24.20
CA THR A 441 -22.10 21.41 -22.94
C THR A 441 -20.86 22.29 -22.97
N PHE A 442 -20.06 22.22 -24.04
CA PHE A 442 -18.75 22.90 -24.10
C PHE A 442 -18.77 24.22 -24.88
N GLY A 443 -19.88 24.56 -25.56
CA GLY A 443 -19.98 25.76 -26.39
C GLY A 443 -19.05 25.74 -27.62
N VAL A 444 -18.41 24.61 -27.94
CA VAL A 444 -17.51 24.44 -29.08
C VAL A 444 -18.18 23.71 -30.24
N GLY A 445 -17.77 24.01 -31.47
CA GLY A 445 -18.26 23.29 -32.66
C GLY A 445 -17.83 21.82 -32.65
N SER A 446 -18.65 20.94 -33.25
CA SER A 446 -18.43 19.48 -33.20
C SER A 446 -17.05 19.03 -33.72
N LYS A 447 -16.52 19.67 -34.75
CA LYS A 447 -15.16 19.38 -35.27
C LYS A 447 -14.06 19.68 -34.26
N LEU A 448 -14.22 20.75 -33.46
CA LEU A 448 -13.25 21.10 -32.43
C LEU A 448 -13.38 20.16 -31.23
N ALA A 449 -14.61 19.82 -30.81
CA ALA A 449 -14.84 18.82 -29.76
C ALA A 449 -14.23 17.47 -30.14
N GLU A 450 -14.49 16.97 -31.33
CA GLU A 450 -13.91 15.74 -31.87
C GLU A 450 -12.38 15.81 -31.82
N LYS A 451 -11.80 16.87 -32.39
CA LYS A 451 -10.35 17.07 -32.34
C LYS A 451 -9.80 17.06 -30.91
N LEU A 452 -10.44 17.72 -29.95
CA LEU A 452 -9.96 17.77 -28.56
C LEU A 452 -10.05 16.40 -27.87
N PHE A 453 -11.15 15.67 -28.05
CA PHE A 453 -11.43 14.42 -27.33
C PHE A 453 -10.79 13.18 -27.95
N THR A 454 -10.27 13.28 -29.19
CA THR A 454 -9.64 12.14 -29.89
C THR A 454 -8.18 12.40 -30.29
N SER A 455 -7.55 13.51 -29.87
CA SER A 455 -6.15 13.81 -30.22
C SER A 455 -5.11 12.96 -29.46
N GLN A 456 -5.50 12.35 -28.33
CA GLN A 456 -4.59 11.53 -27.53
C GLN A 456 -4.60 10.09 -28.05
N ASN A 457 -3.45 9.59 -28.49
CA ASN A 457 -3.31 8.26 -29.10
C ASN A 457 -3.00 7.14 -28.09
N TYR A 458 -2.83 7.48 -26.82
CA TYR A 458 -2.58 6.51 -25.76
C TYR A 458 -3.81 6.34 -24.87
N SER A 459 -4.14 5.10 -24.52
CA SER A 459 -5.08 4.78 -23.44
C SER A 459 -4.34 4.60 -22.11
N TYR A 460 -5.03 4.95 -21.02
CA TYR A 460 -4.62 4.76 -19.62
C TYR A 460 -3.39 5.56 -19.19
N PHE A 461 -2.21 5.25 -19.72
CA PHE A 461 -0.95 5.93 -19.40
C PHE A 461 -0.40 6.61 -20.66
N ALA A 462 0.03 7.86 -20.56
CA ALA A 462 0.55 8.61 -21.69
C ALA A 462 1.90 9.26 -21.36
N PRO A 463 2.77 9.50 -22.35
CA PRO A 463 4.01 10.25 -22.13
C PRO A 463 3.73 11.72 -21.85
N THR A 464 4.54 12.31 -20.98
CA THR A 464 4.43 13.71 -20.56
C THR A 464 5.03 14.69 -21.55
N SER A 465 5.95 14.25 -22.40
CA SER A 465 6.59 15.06 -23.43
C SER A 465 6.00 14.78 -24.82
N ARG A 466 5.74 15.85 -25.60
CA ARG A 466 5.21 15.73 -26.97
C ARG A 466 6.17 15.04 -27.94
N SER A 467 7.48 15.07 -27.68
CA SER A 467 8.49 14.35 -28.48
C SER A 467 8.38 12.82 -28.33
N GLN A 468 7.83 12.33 -27.22
CA GLN A 468 7.54 10.90 -26.99
C GLN A 468 6.12 10.50 -27.47
N GLN A 469 5.31 11.43 -27.97
CA GLN A 469 3.94 11.18 -28.44
C GLN A 469 3.83 10.78 -29.90
N ILE A 470 4.94 10.58 -30.62
CA ILE A 470 4.94 10.00 -31.96
C ILE A 470 4.98 8.49 -31.77
N PRO A 471 3.87 7.75 -31.98
CA PRO A 471 3.97 6.31 -32.03
C PRO A 471 4.80 6.01 -33.28
N GLU A 472 5.92 5.29 -33.13
CA GLU A 472 6.37 4.48 -34.26
C GLU A 472 5.18 3.59 -34.61
N LYS A 473 4.50 3.88 -35.72
CA LYS A 473 3.59 2.91 -36.33
C LYS A 473 4.38 1.62 -36.41
N HIS A 474 4.03 0.63 -35.59
CA HIS A 474 4.49 -0.72 -35.78
C HIS A 474 4.18 -1.07 -37.24
N LYS A 475 5.22 -1.03 -38.08
CA LYS A 475 5.17 -1.74 -39.35
C LYS A 475 4.88 -3.18 -38.94
N PRO A 476 3.81 -3.82 -39.44
CA PRO A 476 3.66 -5.24 -39.22
C PRO A 476 4.97 -5.89 -39.65
N SER A 477 5.60 -6.63 -38.75
CA SER A 477 6.82 -7.34 -39.11
C SER A 477 6.46 -8.24 -40.27
N PHE A 478 7.21 -8.14 -41.37
CA PHE A 478 7.04 -8.99 -42.54
C PHE A 478 7.28 -10.49 -42.22
N GLN A 479 7.65 -10.82 -40.99
CA GLN A 479 7.77 -12.20 -40.50
C GLN A 479 6.43 -12.87 -40.23
N SER A 480 5.30 -12.15 -40.13
CA SER A 480 3.99 -12.77 -39.90
C SER A 480 3.18 -13.05 -41.18
N ILE A 481 3.68 -12.67 -42.37
CA ILE A 481 3.01 -12.92 -43.66
C ILE A 481 3.51 -14.22 -44.33
N LEU A 482 4.66 -14.74 -43.90
CA LEU A 482 5.23 -15.97 -44.49
C LEU A 482 4.75 -17.28 -43.83
N ASP A 483 4.08 -17.23 -42.68
CA ASP A 483 3.47 -18.42 -42.07
C ASP A 483 2.05 -18.73 -42.61
N PHE A 484 1.56 -17.94 -43.58
CA PHE A 484 0.26 -18.16 -44.22
C PHE A 484 0.34 -18.67 -45.67
N ALA A 485 1.54 -18.91 -46.20
CA ALA A 485 1.73 -19.51 -47.52
C ALA A 485 2.68 -20.70 -47.39
N GLY A 486 2.11 -21.88 -47.12
CA GLY A 486 2.87 -23.12 -47.09
C GLY A 486 3.51 -23.42 -48.44
N PHE A 487 4.82 -23.66 -48.42
CA PHE A 487 5.56 -24.65 -49.21
C PHE A 487 6.83 -25.04 -48.47
#